data_AF-A0A940AI22-F1
#
_entry.id   AF-A0A940AI22-F1
#
_cell.length_a   1.000
_cell.length_b   1.000
_cell.length_c   1.000
_cell.angle_alpha   90.00
_cell.angle_beta   90.00
_cell.angle_gamma   90.00
#
_symmetry.space_group_name_H-M   'P 1'
#
loop_
_entity.id
_entity.type
_entity.pdbx_description
1 polymer ?
#
loop_
_entity_poly.entity_id
_entity_poly.type
_entity_poly.pdbx_seq_one_letter_code
_entity_poly.pdbx_strand_id
1 'polypeptide(L)'
;LAGMLLPALNSAREKARAINCVNKLKQIGTCSAQYSNDNNDYIMQADGILGYSGERRVWIYSIIHYMHSFPSDSVLEIREFAAKSKNFMCPSEERGWKSDSFPDIPTVNYSMILWAGYNGLYPQYHKVTRVKNLSSKILMTDSPTPESGVGIISWSDLYYRQNLAHGNNVKSVAISIFPQRHSTKFNALMADHHIELRSKTECSSTDITY
;
A
#
# COMPACT_ATOMS: atom_id res chain seq x y z
N LEU A 1 -17.20 39.38 0.19
CA LEU A 1 -18.09 38.32 -0.32
C LEU A 1 -17.32 37.18 -1.04
N ALA A 2 -16.12 36.81 -0.58
CA ALA A 2 -15.34 35.68 -1.10
C ALA A 2 -15.42 34.43 -0.20
N GLY A 3 -16.15 34.51 0.92
CA GLY A 3 -16.20 33.48 1.97
C GLY A 3 -17.06 32.26 1.66
N MET A 4 -17.97 32.33 0.68
CA MET A 4 -18.87 31.21 0.33
C MET A 4 -18.31 30.30 -0.78
N LEU A 5 -17.34 30.76 -1.56
CA LEU A 5 -16.70 29.94 -2.62
C LEU A 5 -15.59 29.05 -2.06
N LEU A 6 -14.98 29.42 -0.91
CA LEU A 6 -13.86 28.69 -0.32
C LEU A 6 -14.24 27.27 0.15
N PRO A 7 -15.37 27.03 0.85
CA PRO A 7 -15.76 25.67 1.23
C PRO A 7 -16.05 24.77 0.02
N ALA A 8 -16.74 25.31 -0.99
CA ALA A 8 -17.04 24.59 -2.22
C ALA A 8 -15.76 24.25 -3.02
N LEU A 9 -14.84 25.21 -3.15
CA LEU A 9 -13.55 25.01 -3.82
C LEU A 9 -12.67 24.00 -3.09
N ASN A 10 -12.63 24.04 -1.76
CA ASN A 10 -11.89 23.06 -0.96
C ASN A 10 -12.46 21.65 -1.13
N SER A 11 -13.80 21.50 -1.14
CA SER A 11 -14.45 20.22 -1.41
C SER A 11 -14.12 19.69 -2.82
N ALA A 12 -14.15 20.55 -3.84
CA ALA A 12 -13.80 20.17 -5.21
C ALA A 12 -12.34 19.72 -5.35
N ARG A 13 -11.39 20.44 -4.72
CA ARG A 13 -9.98 20.06 -4.68
C ARG A 13 -9.78 18.70 -4.02
N GLU A 14 -10.46 18.46 -2.91
CA GLU A 14 -10.31 17.20 -2.19
C GLU A 14 -10.88 16.01 -2.97
N LYS A 15 -12.00 16.19 -3.68
CA LYS A 15 -12.51 15.20 -4.62
C LYS A 15 -11.51 14.91 -5.76
N ALA A 16 -10.88 15.93 -6.32
CA ALA A 16 -9.88 15.75 -7.37
C ALA A 16 -8.65 14.95 -6.86
N ARG A 17 -8.21 15.21 -5.62
CA ARG A 17 -7.14 14.42 -4.99
C ARG A 17 -7.54 12.96 -4.77
N ALA A 18 -8.77 12.70 -4.33
CA ALA A 18 -9.30 11.35 -4.19
C ALA A 18 -9.34 10.60 -5.53
N ILE A 19 -9.82 11.23 -6.60
CA ILE A 19 -9.81 10.66 -7.96
C ILE A 19 -8.38 10.34 -8.41
N ASN A 20 -7.42 11.22 -8.10
CA ASN A 20 -6.01 10.98 -8.40
C ASN A 20 -5.46 9.77 -7.62
N CYS A 21 -5.85 9.56 -6.36
CA CYS A 21 -5.49 8.34 -5.63
C CYS A 21 -6.04 7.09 -6.31
N VAL A 22 -7.32 7.10 -6.68
CA VAL A 22 -7.96 5.98 -7.39
C VAL A 22 -7.22 5.66 -8.69
N ASN A 23 -6.85 6.67 -9.48
CA ASN A 23 -6.10 6.46 -10.71
C ASN A 23 -4.73 5.81 -10.48
N LYS A 24 -4.02 6.23 -9.42
CA LYS A 24 -2.73 5.64 -9.07
C LYS A 24 -2.86 4.21 -8.54
N LEU A 25 -3.85 3.94 -7.68
CA LEU A 25 -4.17 2.58 -7.25
C LEU A 25 -4.55 1.68 -8.44
N LYS A 26 -5.20 2.22 -9.47
CA LYS A 26 -5.56 1.45 -10.68
C LYS A 26 -4.32 1.08 -11.49
N GLN A 27 -3.34 1.98 -11.60
CA GLN A 27 -2.05 1.67 -12.21
C GLN A 27 -1.32 0.56 -11.42
N ILE A 28 -1.32 0.67 -10.08
CA ILE A 28 -0.74 -0.37 -9.21
C ILE A 28 -1.47 -1.70 -9.37
N GLY A 29 -2.81 -1.71 -9.38
CA GLY A 29 -3.62 -2.92 -9.58
C GLY A 29 -3.35 -3.57 -10.93
N THR A 30 -3.20 -2.77 -12.00
CA THR A 30 -2.82 -3.27 -13.33
C THR A 30 -1.45 -3.95 -13.29
N CYS A 31 -0.45 -3.32 -12.66
CA CYS A 31 0.88 -3.92 -12.52
C CYS A 31 0.85 -5.17 -11.63
N SER A 32 0.00 -5.19 -10.59
CA SER A 32 -0.19 -6.38 -9.75
C SER A 32 -0.82 -7.54 -10.52
N ALA A 33 -1.77 -7.27 -11.42
CA ALA A 33 -2.36 -8.30 -12.29
C ALA A 33 -1.31 -8.86 -13.27
N GLN A 34 -0.49 -7.99 -13.86
CA GLN A 34 0.63 -8.39 -14.71
C GLN A 34 1.64 -9.25 -13.95
N TYR A 35 2.00 -8.85 -12.73
CA TYR A 35 2.84 -9.66 -11.85
C TYR A 35 2.25 -11.05 -11.64
N SER A 36 0.96 -11.16 -11.28
CA SER A 36 0.32 -12.47 -11.06
C SER A 36 0.34 -13.35 -12.31
N ASN A 37 0.07 -12.79 -13.50
CA ASN A 37 0.12 -13.52 -14.76
C ASN A 37 1.51 -14.11 -15.03
N ASP A 38 2.56 -13.35 -14.77
CA ASP A 38 3.95 -13.78 -15.01
C ASP A 38 4.48 -14.70 -13.89
N ASN A 39 3.85 -14.68 -12.72
CA ASN A 39 4.29 -15.39 -11.52
C ASN A 39 3.30 -16.48 -11.11
N ASN A 40 2.84 -17.32 -12.04
CA ASN A 40 2.04 -18.53 -11.77
C ASN A 40 0.76 -18.29 -10.93
N ASP A 41 0.11 -17.15 -11.17
CA ASP A 41 -1.09 -16.65 -10.46
C ASP A 41 -0.85 -16.35 -8.97
N TYR A 42 0.39 -16.10 -8.55
CA TYR A 42 0.66 -15.66 -7.19
C TYR A 42 0.33 -14.18 -7.02
N ILE A 43 -0.35 -13.85 -5.93
CA ILE A 43 -0.52 -12.46 -5.51
C ILE A 43 0.84 -11.95 -5.05
N MET A 44 1.19 -10.71 -5.43
CA MET A 44 2.39 -10.06 -4.92
C MET A 44 2.37 -10.02 -3.39
N GLN A 45 3.54 -9.99 -2.75
CA GLN A 45 3.61 -9.95 -1.29
C GLN A 45 3.96 -8.56 -0.79
N ALA A 46 3.41 -8.22 0.37
CA ALA A 46 3.78 -7.02 1.08
C ALA A 46 5.26 -7.06 1.50
N ASP A 47 5.76 -8.25 1.89
CA ASP A 47 7.15 -8.56 2.23
C ASP A 47 7.57 -9.95 1.76
N GLY A 48 8.80 -10.08 1.29
CA GLY A 48 9.43 -11.36 0.96
C GLY A 48 10.95 -11.29 1.11
N ILE A 49 11.57 -12.44 1.34
CA ILE A 49 13.04 -12.60 1.30
C ILE A 49 13.37 -13.25 -0.04
N LEU A 50 14.30 -12.68 -0.80
CA LEU A 50 14.88 -13.37 -1.96
C LEU A 50 16.26 -13.91 -1.64
N GLY A 51 16.45 -15.20 -1.91
CA GLY A 51 17.75 -15.87 -1.87
C GLY A 51 18.36 -16.02 -0.47
N TYR A 52 19.52 -16.67 -0.43
CA TYR A 52 20.31 -16.89 0.80
C TYR A 52 21.00 -15.61 1.31
N SER A 53 20.95 -14.51 0.56
CA SER A 53 21.55 -13.21 0.94
C SER A 53 20.73 -12.44 1.99
N GLY A 54 19.48 -12.84 2.25
CA GLY A 54 18.63 -12.19 3.26
C GLY A 54 18.08 -10.82 2.83
N GLU A 55 18.24 -10.43 1.56
CA GLU A 55 17.70 -9.18 1.06
C GLU A 55 16.17 -9.23 0.99
N ARG A 56 15.50 -8.36 1.77
CA ARG A 56 14.04 -8.24 1.75
C ARG A 56 13.58 -7.40 0.56
N ARG A 57 12.72 -7.98 -0.28
CA ARG A 57 11.98 -7.27 -1.33
C ARG A 57 10.53 -7.05 -0.89
N VAL A 58 10.12 -5.79 -0.83
CA VAL A 58 8.74 -5.32 -0.66
C VAL A 58 7.91 -5.45 -1.95
N TRP A 59 6.61 -5.21 -1.85
CA TRP A 59 5.65 -5.17 -2.98
C TRP A 59 6.10 -4.30 -4.17
N ILE A 60 6.75 -3.14 -3.94
CA ILE A 60 7.18 -2.24 -5.03
C ILE A 60 8.13 -2.93 -6.00
N TYR A 61 9.07 -3.75 -5.52
CA TYR A 61 9.99 -4.49 -6.38
C TYR A 61 9.27 -5.47 -7.31
N SER A 62 8.12 -6.00 -6.85
CA SER A 62 7.33 -6.94 -7.64
C SER A 62 6.67 -6.25 -8.83
N ILE A 63 6.41 -4.94 -8.74
CA ILE A 63 5.61 -4.24 -9.74
C ILE A 63 6.35 -3.12 -10.49
N ILE A 64 7.54 -2.69 -10.04
CA ILE A 64 8.18 -1.49 -10.59
C ILE A 64 8.59 -1.64 -12.06
N HIS A 65 9.02 -2.84 -12.46
CA HIS A 65 9.42 -3.13 -13.84
C HIS A 65 8.21 -3.05 -14.79
N TYR A 66 7.04 -3.47 -14.32
CA TYR A 66 5.77 -3.35 -15.04
C TYR A 66 5.31 -1.90 -15.19
N MET A 67 5.55 -1.07 -14.18
CA MET A 67 5.09 0.32 -14.19
C MET A 67 5.96 1.24 -15.04
N HIS A 68 7.27 1.03 -15.07
CA HIS A 68 8.22 2.00 -15.63
C HIS A 68 9.28 1.42 -16.59
N SER A 69 9.21 0.12 -16.94
CA SER A 69 10.31 -0.55 -17.67
C SER A 69 11.66 -0.27 -16.99
N PHE A 70 11.68 -0.36 -15.65
CA PHE A 70 12.80 0.07 -14.84
C PHE A 70 14.02 -0.84 -15.11
N PRO A 71 15.18 -0.30 -15.52
CA PRO A 71 16.26 -1.09 -16.11
C PRO A 71 17.18 -1.78 -15.08
N SER A 72 16.91 -1.60 -13.78
CA SER A 72 17.82 -2.01 -12.71
C SER A 72 17.08 -2.79 -11.62
N ASP A 73 17.71 -3.86 -11.15
CA ASP A 73 17.27 -4.62 -9.98
C ASP A 73 17.86 -4.07 -8.67
N SER A 74 18.63 -2.97 -8.73
CA SER A 74 19.23 -2.35 -7.54
C SER A 74 18.16 -1.89 -6.58
N VAL A 75 18.23 -2.44 -5.37
CA VAL A 75 17.37 -2.11 -4.24
C VAL A 75 17.35 -0.59 -4.01
N LEU A 76 18.51 0.06 -4.03
CA LEU A 76 18.64 1.49 -3.78
C LEU A 76 18.08 2.36 -4.92
N GLU A 77 18.31 1.97 -6.17
CA GLU A 77 17.82 2.75 -7.31
C GLU A 77 16.30 2.67 -7.42
N ILE A 78 15.70 1.49 -7.19
CA ILE A 78 14.25 1.32 -7.16
C ILE A 78 13.65 2.16 -6.01
N ARG A 79 14.32 2.18 -4.84
CA ARG A 79 13.90 3.00 -3.70
C ARG A 79 13.86 4.49 -4.06
N GLU A 80 14.97 5.02 -4.58
CA GLU A 80 15.04 6.43 -4.98
C GLU A 80 14.01 6.78 -6.03
N PHE A 81 13.85 5.91 -7.02
CA PHE A 81 12.89 6.12 -8.09
C PHE A 81 11.46 6.13 -7.55
N ALA A 82 11.08 5.15 -6.72
CA ALA A 82 9.75 5.07 -6.15
C ALA A 82 9.43 6.28 -5.26
N ALA A 83 10.40 6.76 -4.47
CA ALA A 83 10.27 7.96 -3.64
C ALA A 83 10.10 9.26 -4.46
N LYS A 84 10.79 9.37 -5.60
CA LYS A 84 10.65 10.49 -6.54
C LYS A 84 9.39 10.37 -7.40
N SER A 85 8.88 9.15 -7.58
CA SER A 85 7.67 8.88 -8.36
C SER A 85 6.43 9.35 -7.61
N LYS A 86 5.63 10.20 -8.27
CA LYS A 86 4.32 10.58 -7.73
C LYS A 86 3.31 9.43 -7.76
N ASN A 87 3.60 8.30 -8.41
CA ASN A 87 2.65 7.19 -8.56
C ASN A 87 2.38 6.43 -7.26
N PHE A 88 3.29 6.49 -6.29
CA PHE A 88 3.18 5.77 -5.01
C PHE A 88 2.82 6.70 -3.83
N MET A 89 2.40 7.93 -4.14
CA MET A 89 2.12 8.99 -3.18
C MET A 89 0.69 9.52 -3.31
N CYS A 90 -0.04 9.56 -2.20
CA CYS A 90 -1.29 10.30 -2.05
C CYS A 90 -1.06 11.80 -2.30
N PRO A 91 -1.80 12.46 -3.22
CA PRO A 91 -1.69 13.90 -3.45
C PRO A 91 -2.08 14.77 -2.25
N SER A 92 -2.79 14.22 -1.26
CA SER A 92 -3.10 14.91 -0.02
C SER A 92 -1.96 14.81 1.01
N GLU A 93 -0.90 14.04 0.76
CA GLU A 93 0.29 13.94 1.60
C GLU A 93 1.50 13.58 0.75
N GLU A 94 2.18 14.59 0.24
CA GLU A 94 3.41 14.39 -0.52
C GLU A 94 4.64 14.23 0.40
N ARG A 95 4.48 14.41 1.72
CA ARG A 95 5.56 14.19 2.70
C ARG A 95 5.52 12.75 3.19
N GLY A 96 6.28 11.89 2.51
CA GLY A 96 6.63 10.58 3.04
C GLY A 96 7.34 10.69 4.39
N TRP A 97 7.35 9.60 5.14
CA TRP A 97 8.17 9.48 6.35
C TRP A 97 9.64 9.47 5.92
N LYS A 98 10.53 9.99 6.76
CA LYS A 98 11.96 9.93 6.53
C LYS A 98 12.56 8.97 7.53
N SER A 99 13.25 7.97 7.04
CA SER A 99 13.95 7.04 7.92
C SER A 99 15.28 7.58 8.39
N ASP A 100 15.72 7.11 9.57
CA ASP A 100 17.05 7.41 10.08
C ASP A 100 18.15 6.85 9.16
N SER A 101 17.91 5.70 8.53
CA SER A 101 18.86 5.07 7.59
C SER A 101 18.97 5.79 6.23
N PHE A 102 17.93 6.54 5.84
CA PHE A 102 17.85 7.23 4.55
C PHE A 102 17.11 8.58 4.71
N PRO A 103 17.75 9.58 5.36
CA PRO A 103 17.10 10.84 5.71
C PRO A 103 16.74 11.72 4.49
N ASP A 104 17.38 11.48 3.35
CA ASP A 104 17.21 12.26 2.12
C ASP A 104 16.17 11.69 1.15
N ILE A 105 15.69 10.47 1.39
CA ILE A 105 14.74 9.78 0.52
C ILE A 105 13.44 9.57 1.29
N PRO A 106 12.32 10.23 0.91
CA PRO A 106 11.04 10.05 1.59
C PRO A 106 10.44 8.67 1.28
N THR A 107 9.67 8.11 2.21
CA THR A 107 8.90 6.88 1.93
C THR A 107 7.78 7.16 0.94
N VAL A 108 7.39 6.11 0.21
CA VAL A 108 6.05 6.07 -0.40
C VAL A 108 4.97 6.08 0.70
N ASN A 109 3.69 6.32 0.37
CA ASN A 109 2.62 6.30 1.38
C ASN A 109 1.48 5.31 1.06
N TYR A 110 1.45 4.75 -0.15
CA TYR A 110 0.62 3.59 -0.43
C TYR A 110 1.21 2.33 0.20
N SER A 111 0.36 1.55 0.86
CA SER A 111 0.78 0.35 1.59
C SER A 111 0.02 -0.86 1.13
N MET A 112 0.76 -1.94 0.92
CA MET A 112 0.20 -3.27 0.91
C MET A 112 -0.02 -3.77 2.34
N ILE A 113 -1.11 -4.49 2.55
CA ILE A 113 -1.46 -5.07 3.84
C ILE A 113 -0.59 -6.30 4.09
N LEU A 114 0.19 -6.31 5.17
CA LEU A 114 1.17 -7.38 5.47
C LEU A 114 0.54 -8.79 5.56
N TRP A 115 -0.70 -8.85 6.07
CA TRP A 115 -1.40 -10.11 6.34
C TRP A 115 -2.20 -10.66 5.16
N ALA A 116 -2.16 -9.96 4.01
CA ALA A 116 -2.44 -10.54 2.70
C ALA A 116 -1.35 -11.59 2.38
N GLY A 117 -1.36 -12.69 3.14
CA GLY A 117 -0.31 -13.71 3.13
C GLY A 117 0.73 -13.61 4.22
N TYR A 118 0.33 -13.57 5.50
CA TYR A 118 1.27 -13.79 6.61
C TYR A 118 0.63 -14.69 7.67
N ASN A 119 1.38 -15.63 8.24
CA ASN A 119 0.87 -16.60 9.23
C ASN A 119 1.41 -16.39 10.66
N GLY A 120 2.11 -15.28 10.92
CA GLY A 120 2.73 -14.98 12.22
C GLY A 120 4.23 -15.24 12.26
N LEU A 121 4.77 -16.10 11.40
CA LEU A 121 6.19 -16.46 11.36
C LEU A 121 6.86 -16.16 10.02
N TYR A 122 6.15 -16.39 8.91
CA TYR A 122 6.69 -16.20 7.57
C TYR A 122 5.65 -15.64 6.60
N PRO A 123 6.08 -14.82 5.62
CA PRO A 123 5.26 -14.50 4.45
C PRO A 123 4.74 -15.77 3.78
N GLN A 124 3.47 -15.77 3.41
CA GLN A 124 2.74 -16.83 2.74
C GLN A 124 2.42 -16.37 1.32
N TYR A 125 2.73 -17.23 0.37
CA TYR A 125 2.45 -17.01 -1.04
C TYR A 125 1.04 -17.53 -1.34
N HIS A 126 0.13 -16.62 -1.70
CA HIS A 126 -1.25 -17.00 -2.06
C HIS A 126 -1.41 -17.00 -3.57
N LYS A 127 -1.90 -18.11 -4.12
CA LYS A 127 -2.41 -18.12 -5.48
C LYS A 127 -3.78 -17.46 -5.51
N VAL A 128 -4.01 -16.59 -6.49
CA VAL A 128 -5.29 -15.93 -6.78
C VAL A 128 -6.45 -16.93 -6.74
N THR A 129 -6.27 -18.10 -7.37
CA THR A 129 -7.28 -19.16 -7.47
C THR A 129 -7.58 -19.90 -6.15
N ARG A 130 -6.74 -19.74 -5.12
CA ARG A 130 -6.91 -20.41 -3.82
C ARG A 130 -7.49 -19.50 -2.74
N VAL A 131 -7.53 -18.19 -2.98
CA VAL A 131 -8.10 -17.22 -2.04
C VAL A 131 -9.62 -17.19 -2.21
N LYS A 132 -10.34 -17.50 -1.13
CA LYS A 132 -11.81 -17.44 -1.14
C LYS A 132 -12.29 -16.00 -1.09
N ASN A 133 -13.31 -15.68 -1.88
CA ASN A 133 -13.94 -14.36 -1.95
C ASN A 133 -12.92 -13.25 -2.26
N LEU A 134 -12.08 -13.45 -3.28
CA LEU A 134 -10.99 -12.54 -3.65
C LEU A 134 -11.41 -11.07 -3.76
N SER A 135 -12.61 -10.80 -4.31
CA SER A 135 -13.17 -9.45 -4.43
C SER A 135 -13.44 -8.75 -3.09
N SER A 136 -13.64 -9.50 -2.00
CA SER A 136 -13.83 -8.92 -0.68
C SER A 136 -12.51 -8.72 0.08
N LYS A 137 -11.37 -9.04 -0.53
CA LYS A 137 -10.06 -9.00 0.12
C LYS A 137 -9.34 -7.70 -0.21
N ILE A 138 -8.93 -6.95 0.80
CA ILE A 138 -8.14 -5.74 0.60
C ILE A 138 -6.69 -6.14 0.37
N LEU A 139 -6.11 -5.64 -0.71
CA LEU A 139 -4.71 -5.80 -1.08
C LEU A 139 -3.89 -4.62 -0.57
N MET A 140 -4.34 -3.41 -0.88
CA MET A 140 -3.63 -2.17 -0.57
C MET A 140 -4.61 -1.05 -0.19
N THR A 141 -4.10 -0.06 0.55
CA THR A 141 -4.87 1.15 0.87
C THR A 141 -4.04 2.40 0.58
N ASP A 142 -4.72 3.50 0.26
CA ASP A 142 -4.11 4.81 0.09
C ASP A 142 -3.82 5.48 1.44
N SER A 143 -2.69 5.17 2.06
CA SER A 143 -2.39 5.69 3.41
C SER A 143 -1.66 7.04 3.36
N PRO A 144 -1.94 8.00 4.28
CA PRO A 144 -0.88 8.83 4.85
C PRO A 144 0.02 7.97 5.74
N THR A 145 1.23 8.47 5.93
CA THR A 145 2.04 8.15 7.10
C THR A 145 1.24 8.35 8.40
N PRO A 146 1.28 7.41 9.35
CA PRO A 146 0.52 7.53 10.58
C PRO A 146 1.18 8.58 11.47
N GLU A 147 0.37 9.40 12.16
CA GLU A 147 0.87 10.56 12.93
C GLU A 147 1.78 10.19 14.11
N SER A 148 1.78 8.95 14.60
CA SER A 148 2.81 8.46 15.52
C SER A 148 2.58 7.00 15.90
N GLY A 149 3.64 6.20 15.91
CA GLY A 149 3.80 5.10 16.89
C GLY A 149 3.11 3.77 16.63
N VAL A 150 2.30 3.59 15.57
CA VAL A 150 1.80 2.23 15.28
C VAL A 150 2.80 1.48 14.42
N GLY A 151 3.65 0.72 15.14
CA GLY A 151 4.56 -0.31 14.69
C GLY A 151 4.97 -0.24 13.23
N ILE A 152 5.92 0.60 12.88
CA ILE A 152 6.69 0.48 11.64
C ILE A 152 7.67 -0.67 11.87
N ILE A 153 7.45 -1.86 11.31
CA ILE A 153 8.56 -2.83 11.16
C ILE A 153 9.09 -2.60 9.77
N SER A 154 10.04 -1.69 9.72
CA SER A 154 10.89 -1.57 8.58
C SER A 154 12.23 -2.23 8.92
N TRP A 155 12.56 -3.27 8.15
CA TRP A 155 13.96 -3.60 7.87
C TRP A 155 14.38 -3.00 6.50
N SER A 156 13.49 -2.24 5.88
CA SER A 156 13.57 -1.69 4.52
C SER A 156 13.02 -0.26 4.54
N ASP A 157 13.79 0.67 5.13
CA ASP A 157 13.33 1.95 5.72
C ASP A 157 12.69 2.96 4.77
N LEU A 158 12.50 2.58 3.51
CA LEU A 158 12.04 3.44 2.43
C LEU A 158 10.66 3.10 1.89
N TYR A 159 10.06 1.99 2.33
CA TYR A 159 8.75 1.57 1.83
C TYR A 159 7.71 1.49 2.94
N TYR A 160 6.59 2.17 2.72
CA TYR A 160 5.49 2.12 3.65
C TYR A 160 4.78 0.77 3.55
N ARG A 161 4.88 0.01 4.63
CA ARG A 161 4.09 -1.19 4.89
C ARG A 161 3.15 -0.84 6.03
N GLN A 162 1.86 -1.11 5.88
CA GLN A 162 0.97 -1.12 7.04
C GLN A 162 1.30 -2.37 7.84
N ASN A 163 2.20 -2.21 8.80
CA ASN A 163 2.57 -3.26 9.70
C ASN A 163 1.54 -3.30 10.83
N LEU A 164 0.80 -4.40 10.86
CA LEU A 164 -0.21 -4.69 11.84
C LEU A 164 0.55 -5.44 12.95
N ALA A 165 0.55 -4.88 14.17
CA ALA A 165 1.39 -5.23 15.32
C ALA A 165 1.84 -6.71 15.44
N HIS A 166 3.07 -6.97 15.88
CA HIS A 166 3.45 -8.30 16.40
C HIS A 166 2.67 -8.60 17.69
N GLY A 167 1.96 -9.74 17.79
CA GLY A 167 1.28 -10.18 19.02
C GLY A 167 -0.02 -10.96 18.80
N ASN A 168 -0.85 -11.14 19.82
CA ASN A 168 -2.10 -11.93 19.75
C ASN A 168 -3.37 -11.11 19.39
N ASN A 169 -3.26 -9.78 19.21
CA ASN A 169 -4.39 -8.86 18.93
C ASN A 169 -4.27 -8.12 17.58
N VAL A 170 -3.54 -8.71 16.63
CA VAL A 170 -3.03 -8.03 15.43
C VAL A 170 -4.09 -7.55 14.46
N LYS A 171 -5.18 -8.31 14.30
CA LYS A 171 -6.17 -8.06 13.25
C LYS A 171 -7.14 -6.91 13.57
N SER A 172 -7.39 -6.62 14.86
CA SER A 172 -8.17 -5.45 15.27
C SER A 172 -7.33 -4.16 15.22
N VAL A 173 -6.03 -4.27 15.54
CA VAL A 173 -5.05 -3.17 15.40
C VAL A 173 -4.82 -2.81 13.92
N ALA A 174 -4.94 -3.79 13.01
CA ALA A 174 -4.80 -3.54 11.58
C ALA A 174 -5.78 -2.51 11.03
N ILE A 175 -7.05 -2.67 11.36
CA ILE A 175 -8.14 -1.82 10.84
C ILE A 175 -8.11 -0.47 11.56
N SER A 176 -7.66 -0.44 12.82
CA SER A 176 -7.54 0.82 13.56
C SER A 176 -6.53 1.78 12.94
N ILE A 177 -5.51 1.27 12.25
CA ILE A 177 -4.50 2.08 11.54
C ILE A 177 -4.81 2.37 10.08
N PHE A 178 -5.92 1.86 9.54
CA PHE A 178 -6.32 2.25 8.20
C PHE A 178 -6.41 3.78 8.11
N PRO A 179 -6.14 4.36 6.94
CA PRO A 179 -6.18 5.79 6.82
C PRO A 179 -7.60 6.34 7.03
N GLN A 180 -7.70 7.52 7.63
CA GLN A 180 -8.91 8.34 7.56
C GLN A 180 -8.57 9.56 6.72
N ARG A 181 -8.82 9.50 5.41
CA ARG A 181 -8.83 10.69 4.57
C ARG A 181 -10.27 11.05 4.20
N HIS A 182 -10.43 12.18 3.50
CA HIS A 182 -11.60 12.46 2.68
C HIS A 182 -12.95 12.11 3.35
N SER A 183 -13.26 12.71 4.51
CA SER A 183 -14.53 12.46 5.23
C SER A 183 -14.65 11.10 5.93
N THR A 184 -13.54 10.54 6.46
CA THR A 184 -13.43 9.27 7.22
C THR A 184 -13.34 7.97 6.40
N LYS A 185 -13.11 8.09 5.09
CA LYS A 185 -13.02 6.95 4.16
C LYS A 185 -11.64 6.87 3.49
N PHE A 186 -11.36 5.74 2.85
CA PHE A 186 -10.13 5.49 2.11
C PHE A 186 -10.41 4.63 0.86
N ASN A 187 -9.54 4.72 -0.13
CA ASN A 187 -9.61 3.88 -1.30
C ASN A 187 -8.86 2.57 -1.01
N ALA A 188 -9.58 1.46 -1.14
CA ALA A 188 -9.05 0.12 -1.02
C ALA A 188 -8.85 -0.44 -2.44
N LEU A 189 -7.63 -0.86 -2.75
CA LEU A 189 -7.38 -1.76 -3.87
C LEU A 189 -7.65 -3.18 -3.39
N MET A 190 -8.59 -3.85 -4.04
CA MET A 190 -9.01 -5.21 -3.71
C MET A 190 -8.10 -6.24 -4.39
N ALA A 191 -8.12 -7.48 -3.94
CA ALA A 191 -7.20 -8.54 -4.40
C ALA A 191 -7.51 -9.05 -5.81
N ASP A 192 -8.70 -8.75 -6.33
CA ASP A 192 -9.09 -8.88 -7.74
C ASP A 192 -8.86 -7.58 -8.55
N HIS A 193 -8.14 -6.63 -7.96
CA HIS A 193 -7.70 -5.36 -8.53
C HIS A 193 -8.77 -4.30 -8.80
N HIS A 194 -10.02 -4.49 -8.36
CA HIS A 194 -10.98 -3.39 -8.35
C HIS A 194 -10.69 -2.42 -7.19
N ILE A 195 -11.22 -1.20 -7.29
CA ILE A 195 -11.05 -0.18 -6.26
C ILE A 195 -12.41 0.15 -5.68
N GLU A 196 -12.51 0.17 -4.37
CA GLU A 196 -13.70 0.60 -3.65
C GLU A 196 -13.37 1.61 -2.55
N LEU A 197 -14.36 2.44 -2.21
CA LEU A 197 -14.25 3.40 -1.14
C LEU A 197 -14.80 2.77 0.15
N ARG A 198 -13.96 2.59 1.16
CA ARG A 198 -14.32 1.99 2.45
C ARG A 198 -14.12 2.93 3.62
N SER A 199 -14.87 2.70 4.69
CA SER A 199 -14.61 3.24 6.02
C SER A 199 -14.07 2.15 6.95
N LYS A 200 -13.36 2.55 8.01
CA LYS A 200 -12.86 1.61 9.02
C LYS A 200 -13.94 0.73 9.63
N THR A 201 -15.13 1.30 9.85
CA THR A 201 -16.28 0.61 10.47
C THR A 201 -16.88 -0.47 9.59
N GLU A 202 -16.64 -0.42 8.27
CA GLU A 202 -17.08 -1.43 7.30
C GLU A 202 -16.03 -2.56 7.14
N CYS A 203 -14.87 -2.45 7.79
CA CYS A 203 -13.79 -3.43 7.68
C CYS A 203 -13.78 -4.40 8.86
N SER A 204 -13.42 -5.64 8.55
CA SER A 204 -13.26 -6.75 9.48
C SER A 204 -11.91 -7.46 9.26
N SER A 205 -11.52 -8.29 10.21
CA SER A 205 -10.30 -9.10 10.09
C SER A 205 -10.32 -10.06 8.90
N THR A 206 -11.50 -10.38 8.38
CA THR A 206 -11.69 -11.27 7.23
C THR A 206 -11.36 -10.59 5.90
N ASP A 207 -11.47 -9.26 5.81
CA ASP A 207 -11.13 -8.50 4.60
C ASP A 207 -9.60 -8.49 4.36
N ILE A 208 -8.81 -8.78 5.38
CA ILE A 208 -7.33 -8.74 5.33
C ILE A 208 -6.66 -10.11 5.55
N THR A 209 -7.44 -11.20 5.51
CA THR A 209 -6.94 -12.58 5.68
C THR A 209 -7.20 -13.38 4.41
N TYR A 210 -6.13 -13.95 3.84
CA TYR A 210 -6.15 -14.69 2.56
C TYR A 210 -6.08 -16.21 2.76
#